data_AF-K2RCT4-F1
#
_entry.id   AF-K2RCT4-F1
#
_cell.length_a   1.000
_cell.length_b   1.000
_cell.length_c   1.000
_cell.angle_alpha   90.00
_cell.angle_beta   90.00
_cell.angle_gamma   90.00
#
_symmetry.space_group_name_H-M   'P 1'
#
loop_
_entity.id
_entity.type
_entity.pdbx_description
1 polymer ?
#
loop_
_entity_poly.entity_id
_entity_poly.type
_entity_poly.pdbx_seq_one_letter_code
_entity_poly.pdbx_strand_id
1 'polypeptide(L)'
;MLIAQNHLQLILEVAVIIHMGVLLLINIIPFTLSMVLFLSLILTMFLAGIFSVDTALLFLPFFSHQEFTHPFGPLAVFAWTTLSASASLLSEVEIKSTSITALSLILFGVIAVAGGLMHRSFLILWFLGWFLGYFIMSKSFRRSVKITRKRVFTVVGAAVGGFALLEILSRVLNATVLSPLLRLSRLEEYAIPSLKMVVKNTQLWGHVQGSCYWGASCLGGSDGYVTLPMNLINTFTLPFPLFFGVLVTKKDVIDYMLPGIFGVAFDFGFGGLFALMCWCVFVMCSGFYVLRKYRSKRRVGNRRYLGREALLIGALTAFMAQTIIGLFLFNRSFNGSAMITYIFLSAMVVAHLVSVRPSSR
;
A
#
# COMPACT_ATOMS: atom_id res chain seq x y z
N MET A 1 -6.03 24.56 20.15
CA MET A 1 -6.65 24.91 18.86
C MET A 1 -6.57 23.67 17.98
N LEU A 2 -7.66 22.91 17.83
CA LEU A 2 -7.75 21.60 17.15
C LEU A 2 -8.17 21.73 15.67
N ILE A 3 -7.83 22.86 15.05
CA ILE A 3 -8.06 23.07 13.61
C ILE A 3 -6.69 23.02 12.99
N ALA A 4 -6.43 21.96 12.20
CA ALA A 4 -5.18 21.83 11.48
C ALA A 4 -4.94 23.08 10.62
N GLN A 5 -3.73 23.64 10.68
CA GLN A 5 -3.39 24.89 9.99
C GLN A 5 -2.70 24.66 8.65
N ASN A 6 -2.20 23.44 8.41
CA ASN A 6 -1.57 23.03 7.16
C ASN A 6 -1.76 21.53 6.90
N HIS A 7 -1.37 21.08 5.70
CA HIS A 7 -1.47 19.67 5.29
C HIS A 7 -0.69 18.73 6.23
N LEU A 8 0.52 19.10 6.66
CA LEU A 8 1.33 18.26 7.55
C LEU A 8 0.63 18.00 8.90
N GLN A 9 0.09 19.05 9.52
CA GLN A 9 -0.61 18.94 10.80
C GLN A 9 -1.84 18.04 10.66
N LEU A 10 -2.63 18.19 9.58
CA LEU A 10 -3.78 17.34 9.33
C LEU A 10 -3.38 15.86 9.20
N ILE A 11 -2.29 15.59 8.46
CA ILE A 11 -1.75 14.23 8.31
C ILE A 11 -1.36 13.64 9.66
N LEU A 12 -0.66 14.41 10.50
CA LEU A 12 -0.23 13.98 11.82
C LEU A 12 -1.40 13.73 12.76
N GLU A 13 -2.41 14.61 12.78
CA GLU A 13 -3.60 14.46 13.62
C GLU A 13 -4.39 13.19 13.25
N VAL A 14 -4.64 12.99 11.94
CA VAL A 14 -5.30 11.77 11.45
C VAL A 14 -4.44 10.53 11.74
N ALA A 15 -3.12 10.63 11.62
CA ALA A 15 -2.22 9.53 11.97
C ALA A 15 -2.32 9.14 13.44
N VAL A 16 -2.31 10.10 14.36
CA VAL A 16 -2.46 9.86 15.79
C VAL A 16 -3.81 9.21 16.11
N ILE A 17 -4.91 9.73 15.55
CA ILE A 17 -6.26 9.20 15.76
C ILE A 17 -6.35 7.74 15.30
N ILE A 18 -5.85 7.43 14.09
CA ILE A 18 -5.86 6.06 13.56
C ILE A 18 -4.99 5.14 14.41
N HIS A 19 -3.79 5.57 14.82
CA HIS A 19 -2.91 4.76 15.67
C HIS A 19 -3.55 4.44 17.02
N MET A 20 -4.18 5.43 17.67
CA MET A 20 -4.91 5.23 18.93
C MET A 20 -6.10 4.30 18.75
N GLY A 21 -6.91 4.49 17.71
CA GLY A 21 -8.08 3.65 17.43
C GLY A 21 -7.69 2.19 17.19
N VAL A 22 -6.66 1.94 16.37
CA VAL A 22 -6.17 0.58 16.09
C VAL A 22 -5.52 -0.07 17.32
N LEU A 23 -4.78 0.70 18.12
CA LEU A 23 -4.21 0.21 19.37
C LEU A 23 -5.30 -0.26 20.33
N LEU A 24 -6.37 0.51 20.49
CA LEU A 24 -7.52 0.13 21.30
C LEU A 24 -8.21 -1.11 20.72
N LEU A 25 -8.44 -1.15 19.41
CA LEU A 25 -9.05 -2.30 18.72
C LEU A 25 -8.30 -3.61 19.00
N ILE A 26 -6.97 -3.62 18.83
CA ILE A 26 -6.12 -4.81 19.04
C ILE A 26 -6.09 -5.26 20.50
N ASN A 27 -6.20 -4.32 21.44
CA ASN A 27 -6.17 -4.63 22.87
C ASN A 27 -7.53 -5.07 23.43
N ILE A 28 -8.64 -4.50 22.95
CA ILE A 28 -10.00 -4.81 23.42
C ILE A 28 -10.48 -6.14 22.83
N ILE A 29 -10.25 -6.38 21.54
CA ILE A 29 -10.81 -7.54 20.85
C ILE A 29 -9.86 -8.74 20.95
N PRO A 30 -10.33 -9.92 21.41
CA PRO A 30 -9.54 -11.14 21.37
C PRO A 30 -9.49 -11.70 19.93
N PHE A 31 -8.44 -11.35 19.19
CA PHE A 31 -8.20 -11.86 17.84
C PHE A 31 -7.81 -13.35 17.85
N THR A 32 -8.82 -14.23 17.86
CA THR A 32 -8.66 -15.67 17.68
C THR A 32 -8.35 -16.01 16.21
N LEU A 33 -7.76 -17.19 15.97
CA LEU A 33 -7.42 -17.62 14.60
C LEU A 33 -8.66 -17.71 13.70
N SER A 34 -9.75 -18.29 14.20
CA SER A 34 -11.01 -18.43 13.46
C SER A 34 -11.64 -17.08 13.11
N MET A 35 -11.61 -16.12 14.04
CA MET A 35 -12.11 -14.77 13.79
C MET A 35 -11.30 -14.06 12.70
N VAL A 36 -9.96 -14.11 12.79
CA VAL A 36 -9.08 -13.49 11.80
C VAL A 36 -9.25 -14.14 10.42
N LEU A 37 -9.38 -15.46 10.37
CA LEU A 37 -9.65 -16.19 9.13
C LEU A 37 -10.97 -15.75 8.49
N PHE A 38 -12.04 -15.72 9.27
CA PHE A 38 -13.37 -15.35 8.79
C PHE A 38 -13.42 -13.90 8.29
N LEU A 39 -12.88 -12.96 9.07
CA LEU A 39 -12.83 -11.54 8.70
C LEU A 39 -11.95 -11.32 7.46
N SER A 40 -10.79 -11.97 7.39
CA SER A 40 -9.91 -11.85 6.21
C SER A 40 -10.52 -12.48 4.97
N LEU A 41 -11.27 -13.57 5.10
CA LEU A 41 -12.01 -14.17 4.00
C LEU A 41 -13.09 -13.23 3.47
N ILE A 42 -13.95 -12.70 4.34
CA ILE A 42 -15.00 -11.73 3.97
C ILE A 42 -14.37 -10.52 3.29
N LEU A 43 -13.33 -9.94 3.89
CA LEU A 43 -12.67 -8.76 3.35
C LEU A 43 -12.05 -9.06 1.97
N THR A 44 -11.41 -10.22 1.79
CA THR A 44 -10.83 -10.61 0.50
C THR A 44 -11.92 -10.82 -0.56
N MET A 45 -13.04 -11.46 -0.22
CA MET A 45 -14.17 -11.64 -1.13
C MET A 45 -14.81 -10.30 -1.51
N PHE A 46 -15.02 -9.42 -0.53
CA PHE A 46 -15.56 -8.09 -0.75
C PHE A 46 -14.67 -7.27 -1.69
N LEU A 47 -13.35 -7.27 -1.46
CA LEU A 47 -12.41 -6.60 -2.35
C LEU A 47 -12.40 -7.23 -3.74
N ALA A 48 -12.39 -8.57 -3.85
CA ALA A 48 -12.49 -9.24 -5.15
C ALA A 48 -13.76 -8.82 -5.91
N GLY A 49 -14.90 -8.72 -5.22
CA GLY A 49 -16.15 -8.23 -5.78
C GLY A 49 -16.03 -6.78 -6.25
N ILE A 50 -15.50 -5.89 -5.43
CA ILE A 50 -15.28 -4.48 -5.77
C ILE A 50 -14.38 -4.33 -6.99
N PHE A 51 -13.23 -5.02 -7.04
CA PHE A 51 -12.32 -4.99 -8.19
C PHE A 51 -13.00 -5.53 -9.46
N SER A 52 -13.84 -6.55 -9.33
CA SER A 52 -14.59 -7.13 -10.46
C SER A 52 -15.67 -6.18 -10.97
N VAL A 53 -16.43 -5.53 -10.07
CA VAL A 53 -17.44 -4.53 -10.42
C VAL A 53 -16.79 -3.33 -11.09
N ASP A 54 -15.69 -2.81 -10.53
CA ASP A 54 -14.91 -1.74 -11.15
C ASP A 54 -14.56 -2.18 -12.58
N THR A 55 -13.90 -3.33 -12.74
CA THR A 55 -13.51 -3.88 -14.06
C THR A 55 -14.69 -3.99 -15.04
N ALA A 56 -15.87 -4.41 -14.58
CA ALA A 56 -17.06 -4.50 -15.41
C ALA A 56 -17.56 -3.12 -15.88
N LEU A 57 -17.47 -2.09 -15.03
CA LEU A 57 -17.83 -0.71 -15.37
C LEU A 57 -16.94 -0.12 -16.48
N LEU A 58 -15.70 -0.60 -16.63
CA LEU A 58 -14.80 -0.18 -17.71
C LEU A 58 -15.36 -0.53 -19.10
N PHE A 59 -16.11 -1.62 -19.20
CA PHE A 59 -16.72 -2.07 -20.46
C PHE A 59 -18.06 -1.39 -20.76
N LEU A 60 -18.56 -0.53 -19.85
CA LEU A 60 -19.80 0.21 -20.06
C LEU A 60 -19.52 1.61 -20.63
N PRO A 61 -20.19 2.00 -21.73
CA PRO A 61 -19.87 3.22 -22.49
C PRO A 61 -20.10 4.55 -21.72
N PHE A 62 -20.82 4.53 -20.59
CA PHE A 62 -21.11 5.72 -19.78
C PHE A 62 -20.32 5.81 -18.46
N PHE A 63 -19.60 4.75 -18.06
CA PHE A 63 -18.92 4.67 -16.75
C PHE A 63 -17.41 4.46 -16.83
N SER A 64 -16.84 4.44 -18.04
CA SER A 64 -15.43 4.10 -18.33
C SER A 64 -14.37 5.00 -17.68
N HIS A 65 -14.77 6.15 -17.10
CA HIS A 65 -13.86 7.09 -16.44
C HIS A 65 -13.84 7.00 -14.92
N GLN A 66 -14.65 6.15 -14.29
CA GLN A 66 -14.68 6.01 -12.85
C GLN A 66 -13.66 4.97 -12.38
N GLU A 67 -12.66 5.40 -11.59
CA GLU A 67 -11.63 4.54 -10.99
C GLU A 67 -11.77 4.55 -9.47
N PHE A 68 -12.49 3.58 -8.89
CA PHE A 68 -12.70 3.57 -7.45
C PHE A 68 -11.69 2.71 -6.68
N THR A 69 -11.03 1.75 -7.34
CA THR A 69 -10.27 0.70 -6.63
C THR A 69 -8.79 0.96 -6.41
N HIS A 70 -8.26 2.05 -6.94
CA HIS A 70 -6.84 2.40 -6.82
C HIS A 70 -6.32 2.42 -5.36
N PRO A 71 -7.00 3.00 -4.36
CA PRO A 71 -6.49 3.04 -2.98
C PRO A 71 -6.61 1.71 -2.24
N PHE A 72 -7.41 0.76 -2.74
CA PHE A 72 -7.67 -0.50 -2.06
C PHE A 72 -6.61 -1.57 -2.34
N GLY A 73 -5.62 -1.29 -3.20
CA GLY A 73 -4.59 -2.26 -3.55
C GLY A 73 -3.82 -2.82 -2.35
N PRO A 74 -3.27 -1.97 -1.46
CA PRO A 74 -2.60 -2.43 -0.25
C PRO A 74 -3.54 -3.16 0.72
N LEU A 75 -4.82 -2.78 0.78
CA LEU A 75 -5.83 -3.49 1.58
C LEU A 75 -6.12 -4.89 1.03
N ALA A 76 -6.10 -5.06 -0.29
CA ALA A 76 -6.23 -6.37 -0.92
C ALA A 76 -5.03 -7.25 -0.56
N VAL A 77 -3.81 -6.70 -0.62
CA VAL A 77 -2.60 -7.42 -0.18
C VAL A 77 -2.74 -7.82 1.29
N PHE A 78 -3.15 -6.90 2.16
CA PHE A 78 -3.37 -7.14 3.59
C PHE A 78 -4.38 -8.27 3.83
N ALA A 79 -5.56 -8.20 3.20
CA ALA A 79 -6.63 -9.17 3.39
C ALA A 79 -6.22 -10.56 2.92
N TRP A 80 -5.68 -10.66 1.70
CA TRP A 80 -5.29 -11.92 1.09
C TRP A 80 -4.12 -12.58 1.83
N THR A 81 -3.09 -11.80 2.20
CA THR A 81 -1.94 -12.34 2.94
C THR A 81 -2.31 -12.78 4.35
N THR A 82 -3.22 -12.06 5.02
CA THR A 82 -3.78 -12.48 6.32
C THR A 82 -4.57 -13.78 6.18
N LEU A 83 -5.40 -13.92 5.14
CA LEU A 83 -6.15 -15.14 4.84
C LEU A 83 -5.21 -16.33 4.59
N SER A 84 -4.20 -16.15 3.73
CA SER A 84 -3.20 -17.19 3.41
C SER A 84 -2.37 -17.60 4.63
N ALA A 85 -1.97 -16.64 5.46
CA ALA A 85 -1.25 -16.90 6.70
C ALA A 85 -2.12 -17.66 7.71
N SER A 86 -3.40 -17.28 7.83
CA SER A 86 -4.36 -17.94 8.73
C SER A 86 -4.65 -19.37 8.30
N ALA A 87 -4.85 -19.61 7.00
CA ALA A 87 -5.02 -20.95 6.44
C ALA A 87 -3.78 -21.82 6.67
N SER A 88 -2.58 -21.25 6.51
CA SER A 88 -1.33 -21.95 6.81
C SER A 88 -1.20 -22.31 8.29
N LEU A 89 -1.60 -21.42 9.20
CA LEU A 89 -1.61 -21.71 10.64
C LEU A 89 -2.63 -22.78 11.03
N LEU A 90 -3.80 -22.85 10.38
CA LEU A 90 -4.76 -23.93 10.60
C LEU A 90 -4.15 -25.30 10.28
N SER A 91 -3.44 -25.41 9.16
CA SER A 91 -2.77 -26.66 8.78
C SER A 91 -1.69 -27.10 9.78
N GLU A 92 -1.05 -26.16 10.49
CA GLU A 92 -0.09 -26.50 11.56
C GLU A 92 -0.76 -26.97 12.85
N VAL A 93 -2.04 -26.64 13.06
CA VAL A 93 -2.84 -27.07 14.22
C VAL A 93 -3.66 -28.32 13.87
N GLU A 94 -3.28 -29.04 12.81
CA GLU A 94 -3.93 -30.27 12.33
C GLU A 94 -5.39 -30.09 11.88
N ILE A 95 -5.82 -28.85 11.62
CA ILE A 95 -7.13 -28.56 11.05
C ILE A 95 -7.03 -28.57 9.53
N LYS A 96 -7.82 -29.44 8.89
CA LYS A 96 -7.92 -29.52 7.43
C LYS A 96 -8.33 -28.16 6.86
N SER A 97 -7.46 -27.58 6.04
CA SER A 97 -7.62 -26.23 5.45
C SER A 97 -7.44 -26.23 3.93
N THR A 98 -7.56 -27.39 3.29
CA THR A 98 -7.39 -27.57 1.84
C THR A 98 -8.42 -26.78 1.02
N SER A 99 -9.68 -26.73 1.46
CA SER A 99 -10.72 -25.93 0.82
C SER A 99 -10.45 -24.43 0.91
N ILE A 100 -9.99 -23.96 2.08
CA ILE A 100 -9.72 -22.55 2.34
C ILE A 100 -8.48 -22.07 1.57
N THR A 101 -7.44 -22.90 1.51
CA THR A 101 -6.25 -22.62 0.69
C THR A 101 -6.58 -22.58 -0.80
N ALA A 102 -7.43 -23.49 -1.29
CA ALA A 102 -7.91 -23.44 -2.67
C ALA A 102 -8.72 -22.17 -2.95
N LEU A 103 -9.65 -21.79 -2.07
CA LEU A 103 -10.42 -20.55 -2.19
C LEU A 103 -9.53 -19.31 -2.17
N SER A 104 -8.50 -19.28 -1.30
CA SER A 104 -7.52 -18.19 -1.26
C SER A 104 -6.74 -18.04 -2.57
N LEU A 105 -6.43 -19.14 -3.26
CA LEU A 105 -5.80 -19.12 -4.58
C LEU A 105 -6.75 -18.65 -5.69
N ILE A 106 -8.02 -19.05 -5.64
CA ILE A 106 -9.04 -18.56 -6.58
C ILE A 106 -9.20 -17.04 -6.42
N LEU A 107 -9.38 -16.56 -5.19
CA LEU A 107 -9.49 -15.13 -4.89
C LEU A 107 -8.23 -14.36 -5.29
N PHE A 108 -7.04 -14.98 -5.17
CA PHE A 108 -5.80 -14.39 -5.67
C PHE A 108 -5.87 -14.14 -7.18
N GLY A 109 -6.31 -15.14 -7.95
CA GLY A 109 -6.45 -15.04 -9.40
C GLY A 109 -7.46 -13.99 -9.82
N VAL A 110 -8.64 -13.98 -9.19
CA VAL A 110 -9.71 -13.00 -9.48
C VAL A 110 -9.21 -11.58 -9.25
N ILE A 111 -8.61 -11.30 -8.09
CA ILE A 111 -8.08 -9.96 -7.77
C ILE A 111 -6.94 -9.58 -8.72
N ALA A 112 -6.04 -10.51 -9.05
CA ALA A 112 -4.94 -10.24 -9.99
C ALA A 112 -5.46 -9.84 -11.37
N VAL A 113 -6.43 -10.59 -11.92
CA VAL A 113 -7.01 -10.31 -13.24
C VAL A 113 -7.79 -9.00 -13.21
N ALA A 114 -8.76 -8.86 -12.30
CA ALA A 114 -9.60 -7.67 -12.22
C ALA A 114 -8.77 -6.41 -11.90
N GLY A 115 -7.95 -6.46 -10.87
CA GLY A 115 -7.08 -5.35 -10.48
C GLY A 115 -6.02 -5.02 -11.53
N GLY A 116 -5.51 -6.00 -12.28
CA GLY A 116 -4.54 -5.77 -13.35
C GLY A 116 -5.14 -5.18 -14.63
N LEU A 117 -6.39 -5.53 -14.94
CA LEU A 117 -7.15 -4.89 -16.02
C LEU A 117 -7.46 -3.43 -15.70
N MET A 118 -7.76 -3.14 -14.43
CA MET A 118 -8.10 -1.80 -13.98
C MET A 118 -6.91 -0.88 -13.73
N HIS A 119 -5.95 -1.34 -12.92
CA HIS A 119 -4.85 -0.52 -12.43
C HIS A 119 -3.52 -1.12 -12.85
N ARG A 120 -2.81 -0.43 -13.73
CA ARG A 120 -1.55 -0.94 -14.31
C ARG A 120 -0.43 -1.13 -13.30
N SER A 121 -0.37 -0.26 -12.28
CA SER A 121 0.59 -0.33 -11.18
C SER A 121 0.20 -1.35 -10.11
N PHE A 122 -1.07 -1.79 -10.09
CA PHE A 122 -1.57 -2.72 -9.07
C PHE A 122 -0.91 -4.08 -9.17
N LEU A 123 -0.64 -4.61 -10.37
CA LEU A 123 0.02 -5.92 -10.51
C LEU A 123 1.42 -5.93 -9.87
N ILE A 124 2.17 -4.83 -9.97
CA ILE A 124 3.48 -4.72 -9.35
C ILE A 124 3.34 -4.79 -7.83
N LEU A 125 2.42 -4.02 -7.24
CA LEU A 125 2.10 -4.07 -5.82
C LEU A 125 1.63 -5.48 -5.39
N TRP A 126 0.75 -6.09 -6.18
CA TRP A 126 0.14 -7.39 -5.90
C TRP A 126 1.17 -8.51 -5.86
N PHE A 127 2.03 -8.59 -6.88
CA PHE A 127 3.09 -9.61 -6.93
C PHE A 127 4.21 -9.32 -5.94
N LEU A 128 4.53 -8.06 -5.66
CA LEU A 128 5.47 -7.71 -4.59
C LEU A 128 4.92 -8.13 -3.22
N GLY A 129 3.65 -7.82 -2.94
CA GLY A 129 2.96 -8.26 -1.73
C GLY A 129 2.89 -9.78 -1.60
N TRP A 130 2.61 -10.48 -2.71
CA TRP A 130 2.67 -11.93 -2.77
C TRP A 130 4.07 -12.46 -2.41
N PHE A 131 5.12 -11.93 -3.04
CA PHE A 131 6.49 -12.33 -2.80
C PHE A 131 6.92 -12.09 -1.34
N LEU A 132 6.67 -10.89 -0.82
CA LEU A 132 6.99 -10.51 0.56
C LEU A 132 6.20 -11.36 1.57
N GLY A 133 4.91 -11.59 1.33
CA GLY A 133 4.06 -12.41 2.19
C GLY A 133 4.55 -13.85 2.26
N TYR A 134 4.84 -14.46 1.11
CA TYR A 134 5.44 -15.80 1.06
C TYR A 134 6.81 -15.85 1.72
N PHE A 135 7.65 -14.82 1.55
CA PHE A 135 8.94 -14.74 2.22
C PHE A 135 8.79 -14.71 3.75
N ILE A 136 7.92 -13.86 4.28
CA ILE A 136 7.65 -13.76 5.73
C ILE A 136 7.07 -15.08 6.26
N MET A 137 6.06 -15.65 5.59
CA MET A 137 5.45 -16.92 5.96
C MET A 137 6.47 -18.07 5.94
N SER A 138 7.37 -18.12 4.94
CA SER A 138 8.40 -19.16 4.85
C SER A 138 9.32 -19.17 6.07
N LYS A 139 9.74 -17.99 6.50
CA LYS A 139 10.57 -17.81 7.69
C LYS A 139 9.75 -18.09 8.95
N SER A 140 8.46 -17.77 8.97
CA SER A 140 7.59 -18.03 10.13
C SER A 140 7.23 -19.48 10.37
N PHE A 141 6.93 -20.20 9.30
CA PHE A 141 6.42 -21.57 9.34
C PHE A 141 7.52 -22.61 9.08
N ARG A 142 8.78 -22.19 8.91
CA ARG A 142 9.92 -23.05 8.53
C ARG A 142 9.65 -23.91 7.29
N ARG A 143 8.74 -23.49 6.42
CA ARG A 143 8.52 -24.13 5.11
C ARG A 143 9.63 -23.67 4.18
N SER A 144 10.36 -24.61 3.58
CA SER A 144 11.45 -24.26 2.66
C SER A 144 10.87 -23.63 1.40
N VAL A 145 10.90 -22.30 1.30
CA VAL A 145 10.78 -21.65 -0.01
C VAL A 145 12.15 -21.76 -0.65
N LYS A 146 12.36 -22.85 -1.40
CA LYS A 146 13.52 -22.96 -2.30
C LYS A 146 13.27 -21.98 -3.45
N ILE A 147 13.71 -20.72 -3.28
CA ILE A 147 13.86 -19.78 -4.39
C ILE A 147 14.99 -20.33 -5.26
N THR A 148 14.63 -21.11 -6.27
CA THR A 148 15.57 -21.66 -7.24
C THR A 148 15.84 -20.63 -8.32
N ARG A 149 17.08 -20.57 -8.84
CA ARG A 149 17.44 -19.70 -9.98
C ARG A 149 16.45 -19.88 -11.14
N LYS A 150 16.01 -21.11 -11.40
CA LYS A 150 14.98 -21.42 -12.42
C LYS A 150 13.67 -20.65 -12.21
N ARG A 151 13.16 -20.53 -10.98
CA ARG A 151 11.94 -19.77 -10.66
C ARG A 151 12.11 -18.28 -10.85
N VAL A 152 13.27 -17.73 -10.46
CA VAL A 152 13.59 -16.31 -10.69
C VAL A 152 13.63 -16.02 -12.19
N PHE A 153 14.33 -16.85 -12.97
CA PHE A 153 14.37 -16.70 -14.44
C PHE A 153 13.00 -16.87 -15.10
N THR A 154 12.13 -17.76 -14.62
CA THR A 154 10.77 -17.89 -15.17
C THR A 154 9.90 -16.67 -14.84
N VAL A 155 10.02 -16.11 -13.63
CA VAL A 155 9.29 -14.89 -13.25
C VAL A 155 9.77 -13.69 -14.06
N VAL A 156 11.09 -13.50 -14.19
CA VAL A 156 11.68 -12.44 -15.02
C VAL A 156 11.30 -12.64 -16.49
N GLY A 157 11.38 -13.87 -17.00
CA GLY A 157 10.97 -14.21 -18.36
C GLY A 157 9.49 -13.95 -18.63
N ALA A 158 8.60 -14.28 -17.69
CA ALA A 158 7.18 -13.98 -17.79
C ALA A 158 6.92 -12.46 -17.77
N ALA A 159 7.65 -11.69 -16.96
CA ALA A 159 7.56 -10.24 -16.95
C ALA A 159 7.99 -9.62 -18.28
N VAL A 160 9.14 -10.04 -18.83
CA VAL A 160 9.64 -9.58 -20.14
C VAL A 160 8.70 -10.00 -21.27
N GLY A 161 8.21 -11.25 -21.24
CA GLY A 161 7.24 -11.75 -22.21
C GLY A 161 5.92 -10.99 -22.16
N GLY A 162 5.43 -10.65 -20.96
CA GLY A 162 4.26 -9.79 -20.78
C GLY A 162 4.48 -8.38 -21.32
N PHE A 163 5.66 -7.79 -21.09
CA PHE A 163 6.05 -6.50 -21.68
C PHE A 163 6.03 -6.52 -23.21
N ALA A 164 6.62 -7.55 -23.82
CA ALA A 164 6.65 -7.70 -25.27
C ALA A 164 5.24 -7.92 -25.85
N LEU A 165 4.43 -8.76 -25.21
CA LEU A 165 3.05 -9.02 -25.64
C LEU A 165 2.19 -7.75 -25.58
N LEU A 166 2.33 -6.96 -24.52
CA LEU A 166 1.61 -5.69 -24.36
C LEU A 166 2.03 -4.65 -25.41
N GLU A 167 3.32 -4.60 -25.75
CA GLU A 167 3.81 -3.73 -26.83
C GLU A 167 3.26 -4.16 -28.19
N ILE A 168 3.23 -5.47 -28.48
CA ILE A 168 2.66 -6.02 -29.72
C ILE A 168 1.17 -5.71 -29.79
N LEU A 169 0.42 -5.99 -28.71
CA LEU A 169 -1.01 -5.69 -28.61
C LEU A 169 -1.29 -4.19 -28.76
N SER A 170 -0.44 -3.32 -28.21
CA SER A 170 -0.56 -1.87 -28.37
C SER A 170 -0.49 -1.45 -29.83
N ARG A 171 0.43 -2.04 -30.60
CA ARG A 171 0.62 -1.76 -32.03
C ARG A 171 -0.50 -2.35 -32.87
N VAL A 172 -0.96 -3.57 -32.56
CA VAL A 172 -2.03 -4.25 -33.30
C VAL A 172 -3.39 -3.59 -33.07
N LEU A 173 -3.70 -3.19 -31.84
CA LEU A 173 -4.99 -2.59 -31.46
C LEU A 173 -5.01 -1.06 -31.61
N ASN A 174 -3.92 -0.43 -32.07
CA ASN A 174 -3.72 1.02 -32.07
C ASN A 174 -3.99 1.69 -30.70
N ALA A 175 -3.91 0.91 -29.62
CA ALA A 175 -4.12 1.39 -28.26
C ALA A 175 -2.76 1.79 -27.68
N THR A 176 -2.34 3.04 -27.94
CA THR A 176 -1.09 3.66 -27.42
C THR A 176 -0.92 3.52 -25.91
N VAL A 177 -2.06 3.41 -25.24
CA VAL A 177 -2.23 3.17 -23.82
C VAL A 177 -1.55 1.88 -23.33
N LEU A 178 -1.46 0.84 -24.18
CA LEU A 178 -0.88 -0.46 -23.86
C LEU A 178 0.66 -0.50 -24.01
N SER A 179 1.29 0.45 -24.71
CA SER A 179 2.73 0.43 -25.01
C SER A 179 3.56 0.68 -23.75
N PRO A 180 4.44 -0.26 -23.34
CA PRO A 180 5.38 -0.03 -22.26
C PRO A 180 6.55 0.88 -22.66
N LEU A 181 6.96 0.90 -23.94
CA LEU A 181 8.06 1.73 -24.43
C LEU A 181 7.72 3.22 -24.41
N LEU A 182 6.51 3.58 -24.84
CA LEU A 182 5.99 4.95 -24.77
C LEU A 182 5.97 5.50 -23.33
N ARG A 183 5.85 4.62 -22.33
CA ARG A 183 5.90 5.03 -20.91
C ARG A 183 7.30 5.32 -20.44
N LEU A 184 8.29 4.56 -20.92
CA LEU A 184 9.69 4.77 -20.57
C LEU A 184 10.21 6.08 -21.15
N SER A 185 9.80 6.42 -22.38
CA SER A 185 10.14 7.71 -23.00
C SER A 185 9.47 8.89 -22.28
N ARG A 186 8.18 8.77 -21.88
CA ARG A 186 7.50 9.81 -21.08
C ARG A 186 8.13 9.99 -19.70
N LEU A 187 8.59 8.91 -19.08
CA LEU A 187 9.35 8.97 -17.83
C LEU A 187 10.61 9.80 -17.98
N GLU A 188 11.37 9.56 -19.04
CA GLU A 188 12.60 10.29 -19.33
C GLU A 188 12.33 11.78 -19.63
N GLU A 189 11.30 12.05 -20.44
CA GLU A 189 10.92 13.40 -20.89
C GLU A 189 10.38 14.29 -19.74
N TYR A 190 9.57 13.73 -18.84
CA TYR A 190 8.88 14.52 -17.81
C TYR A 190 9.44 14.36 -16.38
N ALA A 191 10.05 13.23 -16.03
CA ALA A 191 10.50 12.99 -14.65
C ALA A 191 11.86 13.65 -14.36
N ILE A 192 12.80 13.66 -15.32
CA ILE A 192 14.16 14.18 -15.09
C ILE A 192 14.17 15.69 -14.77
N PRO A 193 13.44 16.56 -15.51
CA PRO A 193 13.35 17.98 -15.17
C PRO A 193 12.68 18.20 -13.81
N SER A 194 11.64 17.44 -13.49
CA SER A 194 10.92 17.50 -12.22
C SER A 194 11.82 17.11 -11.04
N LEU A 195 12.63 16.07 -11.19
CA LEU A 195 13.62 15.65 -10.18
C LEU A 195 14.66 16.74 -9.91
N LYS A 196 15.19 17.37 -10.97
CA LYS A 196 16.15 18.48 -10.82
C LYS A 196 15.53 19.67 -10.11
N MET A 197 14.27 20.00 -10.41
CA MET A 197 13.52 21.06 -9.75
C MET A 197 13.35 20.78 -8.26
N VAL A 198 12.87 19.59 -7.91
CA VAL A 198 12.66 19.21 -6.49
C VAL A 198 13.97 19.26 -5.72
N VAL A 199 15.01 18.56 -6.20
CA VAL A 199 16.28 18.46 -5.47
C VAL A 199 16.95 19.82 -5.27
N LYS A 200 16.86 20.73 -6.25
CA LYS A 200 17.44 22.07 -6.16
C LYS A 200 16.71 22.98 -5.18
N ASN A 201 15.40 22.79 -5.01
CA ASN A 201 14.54 23.70 -4.26
C ASN A 201 14.14 23.15 -2.88
N THR A 202 14.36 21.86 -2.59
CA THR A 202 14.14 21.28 -1.27
C THR A 202 15.11 21.86 -0.24
N GLN A 203 14.57 22.28 0.91
CA GLN A 203 15.33 22.74 2.05
C GLN A 203 15.31 21.70 3.18
N LEU A 204 15.98 21.98 4.30
CA LEU A 204 15.90 21.12 5.49
C LEU A 204 14.44 20.96 5.96
N TRP A 205 13.68 22.06 5.92
CA TRP A 205 12.25 22.12 6.19
C TRP A 205 11.55 22.75 4.99
N GLY A 206 10.59 22.04 4.41
CA GLY A 206 9.89 22.49 3.20
C GLY A 206 10.80 22.74 2.00
N HIS A 207 10.52 23.80 1.26
CA HIS A 207 11.21 24.16 0.03
C HIS A 207 11.27 25.69 -0.16
N VAL A 208 12.10 26.12 -1.12
CA VAL A 208 12.26 27.55 -1.46
C VAL A 208 10.91 28.15 -1.86
N GLN A 209 10.49 29.21 -1.15
CA GLN A 209 9.27 29.93 -1.46
C GLN A 209 9.28 30.45 -2.91
N GLY A 210 8.18 30.25 -3.63
CA GLY A 210 8.07 30.63 -5.05
C GLY A 210 8.43 29.52 -6.03
N SER A 211 8.96 28.39 -5.56
CA SER A 211 9.33 27.25 -6.43
C SER A 211 8.20 26.25 -6.68
N CYS A 212 7.08 26.36 -5.95
CA CYS A 212 5.90 25.53 -6.18
C CYS A 212 5.00 26.09 -7.30
N TYR A 213 4.04 25.27 -7.75
CA TYR A 213 3.08 25.62 -8.80
C TYR A 213 2.34 26.94 -8.54
N TRP A 214 2.12 27.26 -7.26
CA TRP A 214 1.40 28.46 -6.83
C TRP A 214 2.22 29.76 -6.92
N GLY A 215 3.50 29.69 -7.33
CA GLY A 215 4.35 30.86 -7.52
C GLY A 215 4.43 31.72 -6.26
N ALA A 216 4.07 33.00 -6.34
CA ALA A 216 4.12 33.92 -5.18
C ALA A 216 3.23 33.49 -3.99
N SER A 217 2.20 32.68 -4.22
CA SER A 217 1.30 32.16 -3.18
C SER A 217 1.84 30.90 -2.47
N CYS A 218 3.07 30.49 -2.79
CA CYS A 218 3.74 29.37 -2.15
C CYS A 218 3.98 29.64 -0.67
N LEU A 219 3.65 28.67 0.19
CA LEU A 219 3.90 28.76 1.63
C LEU A 219 5.34 28.36 2.00
N GLY A 220 6.07 27.73 1.07
CA GLY A 220 7.43 27.22 1.29
C GLY A 220 7.45 25.90 2.06
N GLY A 221 6.32 25.18 2.10
CA GLY A 221 6.15 23.92 2.81
C GLY A 221 4.67 23.61 3.09
N SER A 222 4.33 22.32 3.07
CA SER A 222 2.94 21.82 3.19
C SER A 222 1.99 22.47 2.17
N ASP A 223 2.43 22.55 0.91
CA ASP A 223 1.70 23.18 -0.20
C ASP A 223 0.70 22.21 -0.88
N GLY A 224 0.63 20.97 -0.40
CA GLY A 224 -0.42 19.99 -0.76
C GLY A 224 0.00 18.97 -1.82
N TYR A 225 1.30 18.83 -2.08
CA TYR A 225 1.86 17.76 -2.92
C TYR A 225 1.70 16.38 -2.27
N VAL A 226 1.72 16.32 -0.94
CA VAL A 226 1.34 15.17 -0.13
C VAL A 226 0.17 15.59 0.77
N THR A 227 -0.99 14.99 0.53
CA THR A 227 -2.23 15.42 1.18
C THR A 227 -3.18 14.26 1.45
N LEU A 228 -4.07 14.44 2.41
CA LEU A 228 -5.18 13.53 2.68
C LEU A 228 -6.24 13.65 1.57
N PRO A 229 -7.24 12.74 1.51
CA PRO A 229 -8.27 12.83 0.48
C PRO A 229 -8.88 14.21 0.41
N MET A 230 -8.94 14.75 -0.81
CA MET A 230 -9.56 16.04 -1.10
C MET A 230 -10.98 16.16 -0.50
N ASN A 231 -11.75 15.08 -0.57
CA ASN A 231 -13.09 15.03 0.02
C ASN A 231 -13.07 15.30 1.52
N LEU A 232 -12.06 14.82 2.25
CA LEU A 232 -11.92 15.05 3.68
C LEU A 232 -11.67 16.54 3.97
N ILE A 233 -10.80 17.17 3.18
CA ILE A 233 -10.48 18.60 3.30
C ILE A 233 -11.72 19.46 3.00
N ASN A 234 -12.44 19.12 1.92
CA ASN A 234 -13.67 19.81 1.53
C ASN A 234 -14.79 19.62 2.55
N THR A 235 -15.00 18.40 3.06
CA THR A 235 -16.04 18.11 4.06
C THR A 235 -15.80 18.87 5.36
N PHE A 236 -14.54 19.07 5.77
CA PHE A 236 -14.19 19.86 6.95
C PHE A 236 -13.95 21.35 6.67
N THR A 237 -14.18 21.81 5.42
CA THR A 237 -14.01 23.20 4.99
C THR A 237 -12.67 23.81 5.43
N LEU A 238 -11.60 23.02 5.35
CA LEU A 238 -10.28 23.46 5.81
C LEU A 238 -9.64 24.43 4.81
N PRO A 239 -9.01 25.53 5.26
CA PRO A 239 -8.48 26.59 4.39
C PRO A 239 -7.11 26.23 3.82
N PHE A 240 -6.96 25.05 3.23
CA PHE A 240 -5.68 24.55 2.71
C PHE A 240 -5.57 24.80 1.20
N PRO A 241 -4.34 25.03 0.67
CA PRO A 241 -4.14 25.07 -0.77
C PRO A 241 -4.51 23.71 -1.37
N LEU A 242 -5.45 23.73 -2.30
CA LEU A 242 -5.97 22.53 -2.95
C LEU A 242 -5.32 22.38 -4.32
N PHE A 243 -4.61 21.29 -4.52
CA PHE A 243 -4.05 20.96 -5.82
C PHE A 243 -5.16 20.44 -6.75
N PHE A 244 -5.90 21.35 -7.37
CA PHE A 244 -7.01 21.02 -8.27
C PHE A 244 -6.53 20.96 -9.73
N GLY A 245 -6.56 19.76 -10.31
CA GLY A 245 -7.18 19.61 -11.62
C GLY A 245 -6.51 20.24 -12.86
N VAL A 246 -5.18 20.30 -12.97
CA VAL A 246 -4.52 20.43 -14.30
C VAL A 246 -3.87 19.12 -14.77
N LEU A 247 -3.69 18.14 -13.88
CA LEU A 247 -3.05 16.85 -14.18
C LEU A 247 -4.01 15.65 -14.23
N VAL A 248 -5.30 15.86 -13.93
CA VAL A 248 -6.33 14.81 -13.98
C VAL A 248 -6.91 14.65 -15.39
N THR A 249 -6.94 15.72 -16.20
CA THR A 249 -7.43 15.68 -17.59
C THR A 249 -6.37 15.19 -18.59
N LYS A 250 -5.08 15.29 -18.24
CA LYS A 250 -3.96 14.62 -18.94
C LYS A 250 -3.18 13.77 -17.95
N LYS A 251 -3.70 12.57 -17.71
CA LYS A 251 -3.31 11.48 -16.80
C LYS A 251 -1.82 11.05 -16.78
N ASP A 252 -0.89 11.76 -17.44
CA ASP A 252 0.47 11.27 -17.69
C ASP A 252 1.61 12.30 -17.48
N VAL A 253 1.36 13.60 -17.26
CA VAL A 253 2.41 14.60 -17.58
C VAL A 253 3.29 15.07 -16.40
N ILE A 254 2.81 15.18 -15.15
CA ILE A 254 3.67 15.72 -14.06
C ILE A 254 3.50 15.00 -12.69
N ASP A 255 2.37 14.36 -12.40
CA ASP A 255 2.11 13.77 -11.05
C ASP A 255 2.27 12.25 -10.93
N TYR A 256 2.33 11.51 -12.04
CA TYR A 256 2.16 10.05 -12.02
C TYR A 256 3.45 9.24 -11.83
N MET A 257 4.61 9.87 -11.99
CA MET A 257 5.90 9.17 -12.17
C MET A 257 7.00 9.65 -11.22
N LEU A 258 6.74 10.68 -10.41
CA LEU A 258 7.70 11.10 -9.40
C LEU A 258 7.61 10.15 -8.20
N PRO A 259 8.72 9.52 -7.77
CA PRO A 259 8.74 8.72 -6.55
C PRO A 259 8.27 9.54 -5.33
N GLY A 260 7.48 8.93 -4.44
CA GLY A 260 6.92 9.62 -3.27
C GLY A 260 7.96 10.26 -2.35
N ILE A 261 9.21 9.76 -2.35
CA ILE A 261 10.34 10.38 -1.63
C ILE A 261 10.52 11.85 -2.03
N PHE A 262 10.43 12.16 -3.32
CA PHE A 262 10.59 13.53 -3.81
C PHE A 262 9.36 14.38 -3.48
N GLY A 263 8.15 13.80 -3.51
CA GLY A 263 6.94 14.49 -3.06
C GLY A 263 7.02 14.90 -1.59
N VAL A 264 7.39 13.95 -0.72
CA VAL A 264 7.57 14.19 0.73
C VAL A 264 8.70 15.16 0.99
N ALA A 265 9.83 15.02 0.29
CA ALA A 265 10.98 15.91 0.44
C ALA A 265 10.65 17.34 -0.01
N PHE A 266 9.91 17.50 -1.10
CA PHE A 266 9.50 18.82 -1.56
C PHE A 266 8.51 19.45 -0.57
N ASP A 267 7.48 18.73 -0.15
CA ASP A 267 6.43 19.31 0.68
C ASP A 267 6.86 19.56 2.13
N PHE A 268 7.70 18.68 2.71
CA PHE A 268 8.07 18.75 4.14
C PHE A 268 9.58 18.93 4.39
N GLY A 269 10.40 18.99 3.35
CA GLY A 269 11.85 19.11 3.46
C GLY A 269 12.57 17.78 3.72
N PHE A 270 13.91 17.83 3.71
CA PHE A 270 14.73 16.67 4.04
C PHE A 270 14.50 16.14 5.46
N GLY A 271 14.16 17.01 6.42
CA GLY A 271 13.79 16.63 7.78
C GLY A 271 12.52 15.78 7.82
N GLY A 272 11.47 16.18 7.10
CA GLY A 272 10.22 15.42 6.97
C GLY A 272 10.43 14.07 6.30
N LEU A 273 11.21 14.03 5.22
CA LEU A 273 11.58 12.76 4.56
C LEU A 273 12.34 11.83 5.51
N PHE A 274 13.35 12.35 6.22
CA PHE A 274 14.14 11.56 7.15
C PHE A 274 13.29 10.98 8.29
N ALA A 275 12.37 11.78 8.83
CA ALA A 275 11.41 11.33 9.85
C ALA A 275 10.51 10.19 9.31
N LEU A 276 9.99 10.32 8.10
CA LEU A 276 9.19 9.27 7.45
C LEU A 276 10.00 7.99 7.25
N MET A 277 11.25 8.09 6.79
CA MET A 277 12.15 6.94 6.62
C MET A 277 12.43 6.23 7.95
N CYS A 278 12.76 6.99 8.99
CA CYS A 278 12.94 6.46 10.34
C CYS A 278 11.69 5.74 10.84
N TRP A 279 10.51 6.33 10.61
CA TRP A 279 9.24 5.70 10.96
C TRP A 279 9.01 4.38 10.22
N CYS A 280 9.25 4.34 8.90
CA CYS A 280 9.09 3.11 8.11
C CYS A 280 10.01 1.99 8.62
N VAL A 281 11.28 2.31 8.90
CA VAL A 281 12.25 1.37 9.46
C VAL A 281 11.79 0.89 10.84
N PHE A 282 11.33 1.80 11.70
CA PHE A 282 10.81 1.48 13.02
C PHE A 282 9.63 0.50 12.95
N VAL A 283 8.64 0.75 12.09
CA VAL A 283 7.47 -0.13 11.89
C VAL A 283 7.90 -1.51 11.42
N MET A 284 8.78 -1.60 10.43
CA MET A 284 9.27 -2.88 9.90
C MET A 284 10.03 -3.69 10.97
N CYS A 285 11.01 -3.07 11.63
CA CYS A 285 11.80 -3.70 12.68
C CYS A 285 10.92 -4.19 13.84
N SER A 286 9.96 -3.36 14.26
CA SER A 286 9.00 -3.68 15.31
C SER A 286 8.12 -4.87 14.93
N GLY A 287 7.59 -4.89 13.71
CA GLY A 287 6.78 -6.00 13.19
C GLY A 287 7.55 -7.33 13.20
N PHE A 288 8.78 -7.34 12.67
CA PHE A 288 9.62 -8.54 12.69
C PHE A 288 9.99 -9.00 14.10
N TYR A 289 10.25 -8.05 15.01
CA TYR A 289 10.51 -8.37 16.42
C TYR A 289 9.32 -9.05 17.09
N VAL A 290 8.11 -8.52 16.92
CA VAL A 290 6.89 -9.13 17.49
C VAL A 290 6.59 -10.49 16.85
N LEU A 291 6.77 -10.64 15.53
CA LEU A 291 6.62 -11.93 14.84
C LEU A 291 7.56 -12.99 15.42
N ARG A 292 8.82 -12.63 15.73
CA ARG A 292 9.77 -13.54 16.38
C ARG A 292 9.25 -13.99 17.75
N LYS A 293 8.65 -13.08 18.52
CA LYS A 293 8.05 -13.39 19.84
C LYS A 293 6.85 -14.31 19.73
N TYR A 294 5.92 -14.06 18.80
CA TYR A 294 4.77 -14.93 18.57
C TYR A 294 5.19 -16.32 18.11
N ARG A 295 6.15 -16.41 17.19
CA ARG A 295 6.74 -17.69 16.77
C ARG A 295 7.35 -18.45 17.93
N SER A 296 8.10 -17.78 18.81
CA SER A 296 8.69 -18.41 19.99
C SER A 296 7.61 -18.98 20.92
N LYS A 297 6.52 -18.24 21.16
CA LYS A 297 5.40 -18.70 21.99
C LYS A 297 4.66 -19.88 21.38
N ARG A 298 4.44 -19.85 20.06
CA ARG A 298 3.80 -20.95 19.32
C ARG A 298 4.61 -22.25 19.40
N ARG A 299 5.95 -22.18 19.33
CA ARG A 299 6.82 -23.36 19.48
C ARG A 299 6.72 -24.03 20.84
N VAL A 300 6.37 -23.27 21.88
CA VAL A 300 6.10 -23.78 23.23
C VAL A 300 4.64 -24.30 23.37
N GLY A 301 3.90 -24.36 22.26
CA GLY A 301 2.52 -24.86 22.22
C GLY A 301 1.44 -23.81 22.53
N ASN A 302 1.81 -22.55 22.76
CA ASN A 302 0.83 -21.52 23.08
C ASN A 302 0.06 -21.04 21.83
N ARG A 303 -1.21 -21.43 21.73
CA ARG A 303 -2.11 -21.11 20.61
C ARG A 303 -2.80 -19.74 20.71
N ARG A 304 -2.64 -19.02 21.82
CA ARG A 304 -3.36 -17.76 22.09
C ARG A 304 -3.06 -16.64 21.09
N TYR A 305 -1.89 -16.67 20.45
CA TYR A 305 -1.42 -15.59 19.57
C TYR A 305 -1.52 -15.91 18.09
N LEU A 306 -2.13 -17.04 17.70
CA LEU A 306 -2.17 -17.46 16.29
C LEU A 306 -2.90 -16.47 15.38
N GLY A 307 -4.06 -15.95 15.81
CA GLY A 307 -4.78 -14.93 15.05
C GLY A 307 -3.97 -13.63 14.90
N ARG A 308 -3.35 -13.18 15.99
CA ARG A 308 -2.47 -12.00 15.98
C ARG A 308 -1.21 -12.20 15.12
N GLU A 309 -0.65 -13.42 15.07
CA GLU A 309 0.47 -13.74 14.18
C GLU A 309 0.05 -13.61 12.71
N ALA A 310 -1.10 -14.17 12.31
CA ALA A 310 -1.58 -14.04 10.93
C ALA A 310 -1.88 -12.59 10.53
N LEU A 311 -2.56 -11.84 11.41
CA LEU A 311 -2.89 -10.44 11.20
C LEU A 311 -1.64 -9.57 11.04
N LEU A 312 -0.62 -9.79 11.89
CA LEU A 312 0.65 -9.08 11.81
C LEU A 312 1.44 -9.43 10.55
N ILE A 313 1.43 -10.69 10.10
CA ILE A 313 2.04 -11.08 8.82
C ILE A 313 1.40 -10.29 7.68
N GLY A 314 0.07 -10.21 7.64
CA GLY A 314 -0.61 -9.49 6.57
C GLY A 314 -0.37 -7.99 6.63
N ALA A 315 -0.47 -7.37 7.81
CA ALA A 315 -0.25 -5.94 8.00
C ALA A 315 1.18 -5.53 7.61
N LEU A 316 2.18 -6.29 8.07
CA LEU A 316 3.58 -6.05 7.76
C LEU A 316 3.86 -6.21 6.26
N THR A 317 3.29 -7.24 5.62
CA THR A 317 3.46 -7.47 4.19
C THR A 317 2.89 -6.32 3.36
N ALA A 318 1.65 -5.93 3.65
CA ALA A 318 0.99 -4.85 2.93
C ALA A 318 1.67 -3.50 3.15
N PHE A 319 2.10 -3.21 4.40
CA PHE A 319 2.86 -2.02 4.72
C PHE A 319 4.16 -1.98 3.92
N MET A 320 4.99 -3.04 3.96
CA MET A 320 6.24 -3.09 3.20
C MET A 320 6.04 -2.94 1.70
N ALA A 321 5.03 -3.62 1.13
CA ALA A 321 4.71 -3.48 -0.28
C ALA A 321 4.33 -2.04 -0.64
N GLN A 322 3.44 -1.42 0.15
CA GLN A 322 3.03 -0.04 -0.08
C GLN A 322 4.16 0.97 0.15
N THR A 323 5.05 0.75 1.13
CA THR A 323 6.25 1.58 1.36
C THR A 323 7.15 1.55 0.13
N ILE A 324 7.44 0.36 -0.41
CA ILE A 324 8.32 0.21 -1.57
C ILE A 324 7.69 0.87 -2.80
N ILE A 325 6.43 0.55 -3.12
CA ILE A 325 5.77 1.10 -4.30
C ILE A 325 5.53 2.62 -4.14
N GLY A 326 4.98 3.05 -3.01
CA GLY A 326 4.59 4.43 -2.78
C GLY A 326 5.77 5.40 -2.75
N LEU A 327 6.85 5.02 -2.06
CA LEU A 327 7.98 5.93 -1.86
C LEU A 327 8.99 5.88 -3.02
N PHE A 328 9.16 4.72 -3.66
CA PHE A 328 10.21 4.56 -4.68
C PHE A 328 9.70 4.44 -6.12
N LEU A 329 8.41 4.17 -6.35
CA LEU A 329 7.87 4.03 -7.71
C LEU A 329 6.78 5.07 -8.04
N PHE A 330 5.70 5.12 -7.25
CA PHE A 330 4.52 5.93 -7.58
C PHE A 330 3.99 6.67 -6.35
N ASN A 331 4.14 8.00 -6.32
CA ASN A 331 3.61 8.83 -5.22
C ASN A 331 2.10 8.64 -5.00
N ARG A 332 1.31 8.40 -6.07
CA ARG A 332 -0.14 8.11 -5.99
C ARG A 332 -0.47 6.92 -5.08
N SER A 333 0.45 5.98 -4.91
CA SER A 333 0.25 4.82 -4.02
C SER A 333 0.46 5.15 -2.53
N PHE A 334 0.84 6.38 -2.20
CA PHE A 334 1.04 6.88 -0.85
C PHE A 334 0.31 8.22 -0.60
N ASN A 335 -0.45 8.74 -1.56
CA ASN A 335 -1.11 10.04 -1.49
C ASN A 335 -2.66 9.94 -1.47
N GLY A 336 -3.35 10.94 -0.93
CA GLY A 336 -4.80 10.99 -0.84
C GLY A 336 -5.38 9.84 -0.01
N SER A 337 -6.32 9.08 -0.60
CA SER A 337 -6.95 7.93 0.07
C SER A 337 -5.98 6.78 0.34
N ALA A 338 -4.94 6.62 -0.47
CA ALA A 338 -3.91 5.62 -0.23
C ALA A 338 -3.08 5.95 1.03
N MET A 339 -2.97 7.23 1.41
CA MET A 339 -2.27 7.64 2.63
C MET A 339 -3.01 7.20 3.89
N ILE A 340 -4.36 7.27 3.91
CA ILE A 340 -5.17 6.74 5.01
C ILE A 340 -4.91 5.25 5.19
N THR A 341 -4.90 4.50 4.08
CA THR A 341 -4.56 3.07 4.10
C THR A 341 -3.14 2.83 4.61
N TYR A 342 -2.18 3.64 4.19
CA TYR A 342 -0.79 3.50 4.63
C TYR A 342 -0.63 3.71 6.14
N ILE A 343 -1.25 4.77 6.67
CA ILE A 343 -1.30 5.07 8.10
C ILE A 343 -1.99 3.94 8.86
N PHE A 344 -3.11 3.43 8.35
CA PHE A 344 -3.82 2.31 8.95
C PHE A 344 -2.96 1.04 9.01
N LEU A 345 -2.26 0.69 7.92
CA LEU A 345 -1.37 -0.48 7.90
C LEU A 345 -0.18 -0.31 8.86
N SER A 346 0.39 0.89 8.93
CA SER A 346 1.41 1.24 9.95
C SER A 346 0.88 1.01 11.37
N ALA A 347 -0.31 1.54 11.66
CA ALA A 347 -0.97 1.41 12.95
C ALA A 347 -1.23 -0.06 13.31
N MET A 348 -1.70 -0.86 12.35
CA MET A 348 -1.94 -2.29 12.52
C MET A 348 -0.68 -3.05 12.92
N VAL A 349 0.50 -2.67 12.40
CA VAL A 349 1.77 -3.28 12.83
C VAL A 349 2.16 -2.82 14.23
N VAL A 350 2.19 -1.51 14.47
CA VAL A 350 2.67 -0.91 15.72
C VAL A 350 1.81 -1.31 16.93
N ALA A 351 0.50 -1.41 16.75
CA ALA A 351 -0.43 -1.78 17.82
C ALA A 351 -0.12 -3.15 18.46
N HIS A 352 0.59 -4.05 17.77
CA HIS A 352 1.01 -5.33 18.35
C HIS A 352 2.15 -5.22 19.37
N LEU A 353 2.87 -4.08 19.42
CA LEU A 353 3.89 -3.81 20.44
C LEU A 353 3.26 -3.57 21.81
N VAL A 354 2.15 -2.82 21.83
CA VAL A 354 1.47 -2.41 23.05
C VAL A 354 0.40 -3.46 23.37
N SER A 355 0.78 -4.48 24.14
CA SER A 355 -0.18 -5.41 24.73
C SER A 355 -0.46 -4.95 26.15
N VAL A 356 -1.66 -4.42 26.39
CA VAL A 356 -2.16 -4.23 27.75
C VAL A 356 -2.31 -5.62 28.35
N ARG A 357 -1.55 -5.94 29.40
CA ARG A 357 -1.78 -7.17 30.16
C ARG A 357 -3.15 -6.99 30.82
N PRO A 358 -4.11 -7.92 30.66
CA PRO A 358 -5.24 -7.97 31.57
C PRO A 358 -4.66 -8.08 32.97
N SER A 359 -4.97 -7.15 33.87
CA SER A 359 -4.66 -7.33 35.28
C SER A 359 -5.31 -8.65 35.69
N SER A 360 -4.51 -9.59 36.19
CA SER A 360 -5.02 -10.85 36.71
C SER A 360 -6.17 -10.57 37.68
N ARG A 361 -7.32 -11.15 37.39
CA ARG A 361 -8.30 -11.53 38.41
C ARG A 361 -8.46 -13.03 38.31
#